data_AF-A0A3N0F4Y4-F1
#
_entry.id   AF-A0A3N0F4Y4-F1
#
_cell.length_a   1.000
_cell.length_b   1.000
_cell.length_c   1.000
_cell.angle_alpha   90.00
_cell.angle_beta   90.00
_cell.angle_gamma   90.00
#
_symmetry.space_group_name_H-M   'P 1'
#
loop_
_entity.id
_entity.type
_entity.pdbx_description
1 polymer ?
#
loop_
_entity_poly.entity_id
_entity_poly.type
_entity_poly.pdbx_seq_one_letter_code
_entity_poly.pdbx_strand_id
1 'polypeptide(L)'
;MSEEHKKQLEQQLWNIANTLRGKMNADEFRDYILGFIFYKYLAEKMEIYADSILKPDGIKFTDIDENTEEGQAYIQAIREEALEKLGYFLKPSELFSAIAKRGNHNTEEKSLSQAAEPTETYNTKHNFILEDLQKILNNVQNSTMGTESEEDFDNLFEDMDLNSTKLGKTPEARNGIIAKVLAHLDKIDFELEQTELDVLGDAYEYLIGKFASGAGKKAGEFYTPQEVSMVLAKLVTAGKKKLKSAYDPTCGSGSLLLRVAKEVEEVNNFYGQELNRTTYNLARMNMILHDVHYRKFDIKQEDTLEHPQHLEHRFEAIVANPPFSAKWSANQLFMSDDRFSQYGKLAPKSKADFAFVQHMIYQLDENGTMAIVLPHGVLFRGSAEGHIREYLIKEKNYLDAVIGLPANIFYGTGIPTCILVFKKCRENPDDILFIDASEHYEKVKTQNVLRQEDIDKIIETYIERKTEDKYSYVANLSEIEENDYNLNIPRYVDTFEEEEPVDIDTVMAEIKNLETQRAELDMEIAGYFQELGLSF
;
A
#
# COMPACT_ATOMS: atom_id res chain seq x y z
N MET A 1 11.38 -16.89 12.85
CA MET A 1 10.48 -17.40 11.82
C MET A 1 11.13 -17.21 10.46
N SER A 2 11.28 -18.27 9.68
CA SER A 2 11.98 -18.17 8.39
C SER A 2 11.11 -17.47 7.35
N GLU A 3 11.68 -16.57 6.55
CA GLU A 3 11.12 -15.99 5.31
C GLU A 3 10.30 -16.98 4.45
N GLU A 4 10.65 -18.26 4.51
CA GLU A 4 9.94 -19.35 3.87
C GLU A 4 8.48 -19.52 4.34
N HIS A 5 8.20 -19.37 5.63
CA HIS A 5 6.85 -19.51 6.20
C HIS A 5 5.95 -18.35 5.77
N LYS A 6 6.45 -17.11 5.83
CA LYS A 6 5.76 -15.93 5.31
C LYS A 6 5.37 -16.10 3.84
N LYS A 7 6.31 -16.52 3.00
CA LYS A 7 6.04 -16.79 1.57
C LYS A 7 5.01 -17.92 1.37
N GLN A 8 5.01 -18.94 2.22
CA GLN A 8 4.01 -20.00 2.16
C GLN A 8 2.62 -19.44 2.51
N LEU A 9 2.48 -18.65 3.57
CA LEU A 9 1.22 -18.02 3.95
C LEU A 9 0.68 -17.09 2.85
N GLU A 10 1.53 -16.21 2.31
CA GLU A 10 1.22 -15.33 1.18
C GLU A 10 0.67 -16.11 -0.03
N GLN A 11 1.34 -17.22 -0.38
CA GLN A 11 0.92 -18.08 -1.49
C GLN A 11 -0.39 -18.81 -1.19
N GLN A 12 -0.58 -19.32 0.03
CA GLN A 12 -1.79 -20.02 0.42
C GLN A 12 -3.00 -19.09 0.35
N LEU A 13 -2.92 -17.90 0.94
CA LEU A 13 -4.01 -16.91 0.91
C LEU A 13 -4.33 -16.47 -0.53
N TRP A 14 -3.30 -16.23 -1.35
CA TRP A 14 -3.51 -15.87 -2.76
C TRP A 14 -4.11 -17.02 -3.58
N ASN A 15 -3.74 -18.27 -3.30
CA ASN A 15 -4.31 -19.45 -3.96
C ASN A 15 -5.79 -19.63 -3.60
N ILE A 16 -6.17 -19.39 -2.34
CA ILE A 16 -7.58 -19.36 -1.92
C ILE A 16 -8.34 -18.30 -2.71
N ALA A 17 -7.80 -17.09 -2.79
CA ALA A 17 -8.42 -15.99 -3.55
C ALA A 17 -8.64 -16.35 -5.02
N ASN A 18 -7.62 -16.92 -5.68
CA ASN A 18 -7.73 -17.30 -7.10
C ASN A 18 -8.66 -18.49 -7.35
N THR A 19 -8.66 -19.47 -6.45
CA THR A 19 -9.47 -20.69 -6.62
C THR A 19 -10.95 -20.40 -6.37
N LEU A 20 -11.25 -19.52 -5.43
CA LEU A 20 -12.61 -19.30 -4.93
C LEU A 20 -13.32 -18.07 -5.53
N ARG A 21 -12.59 -17.15 -6.18
CA ARG A 21 -13.21 -16.03 -6.91
C ARG A 21 -14.14 -16.47 -8.05
N GLY A 22 -13.96 -17.68 -8.57
CA GLY A 22 -14.79 -18.23 -9.64
C GLY A 22 -14.80 -17.34 -10.89
N LYS A 23 -15.97 -16.78 -11.22
CA LYS A 23 -16.18 -15.87 -12.38
C LYS A 23 -16.05 -14.39 -12.01
N MET A 24 -15.84 -14.06 -10.73
CA MET A 24 -15.70 -12.67 -10.29
C MET A 24 -14.34 -12.12 -10.71
N ASN A 25 -14.31 -10.82 -11.00
CA ASN A 25 -13.06 -10.12 -11.21
C ASN A 25 -12.29 -10.04 -9.88
N ALA A 26 -10.96 -9.98 -9.95
CA ALA A 26 -10.10 -9.97 -8.76
C ALA A 26 -10.46 -8.83 -7.79
N ASP A 27 -10.70 -7.63 -8.31
CA ASP A 27 -11.13 -6.46 -7.54
C ASP A 27 -12.44 -6.65 -6.79
N GLU A 28 -13.38 -7.39 -7.37
CA GLU A 28 -14.70 -7.62 -6.75
C GLU A 28 -14.61 -8.67 -5.65
N PHE A 29 -13.69 -9.65 -5.78
CA PHE A 29 -13.50 -10.68 -4.77
C PHE A 29 -12.60 -10.23 -3.62
N ARG A 30 -11.78 -9.20 -3.84
CA ARG A 30 -10.88 -8.58 -2.86
C ARG A 30 -11.60 -8.28 -1.54
N ASP A 31 -12.72 -7.58 -1.60
CA ASP A 31 -13.39 -7.08 -0.38
C ASP A 31 -13.89 -8.24 0.49
N TYR A 32 -14.32 -9.35 -0.12
CA TYR A 32 -14.72 -10.56 0.59
C TYR A 32 -13.53 -11.27 1.23
N ILE A 33 -12.46 -11.54 0.46
CA ILE A 33 -11.34 -12.32 1.00
C ILE A 33 -10.57 -11.56 2.09
N LEU A 34 -10.38 -10.25 1.91
CA LEU A 34 -9.74 -9.40 2.91
C LEU A 34 -10.62 -9.30 4.17
N GLY A 35 -11.94 -9.09 4.01
CA GLY A 35 -12.88 -9.10 5.13
C GLY A 35 -12.92 -10.43 5.89
N PHE A 36 -12.87 -11.58 5.20
CA PHE A 36 -12.83 -12.89 5.86
C PHE A 36 -11.52 -13.20 6.57
N ILE A 37 -10.39 -12.78 6.00
CA ILE A 37 -9.08 -12.88 6.68
C ILE A 37 -9.09 -12.02 7.95
N PHE A 38 -9.62 -10.80 7.86
CA PHE A 38 -9.75 -9.90 9.00
C PHE A 38 -10.67 -10.48 10.07
N TYR A 39 -11.84 -11.00 9.71
CA TYR A 39 -12.74 -11.68 10.65
C TYR A 39 -12.07 -12.90 11.31
N LYS A 40 -11.31 -13.71 10.56
CA LYS A 40 -10.53 -14.83 11.14
C LYS A 40 -9.52 -14.33 12.17
N TYR A 41 -8.78 -13.28 11.85
CA TYR A 41 -7.83 -12.65 12.77
C TYR A 41 -8.51 -12.20 14.07
N LEU A 42 -9.64 -11.48 13.96
CA LEU A 42 -10.39 -11.03 15.13
C LEU A 42 -10.85 -12.20 16.00
N ALA A 43 -11.36 -13.27 15.38
CA ALA A 43 -11.82 -14.44 16.10
C ALA A 43 -10.69 -15.18 16.81
N GLU A 44 -9.56 -15.43 16.15
CA GLU A 44 -8.42 -16.13 16.76
C GLU A 44 -7.79 -15.30 17.87
N LYS A 45 -7.64 -13.99 17.68
CA LYS A 45 -7.13 -13.09 18.72
C LYS A 45 -8.07 -13.04 19.94
N MET A 46 -9.38 -13.07 19.73
CA MET A 46 -10.37 -13.18 20.80
C MET A 46 -10.27 -14.51 21.53
N GLU A 47 -10.14 -15.63 20.81
CA GLU A 47 -9.98 -16.97 21.40
C GLU A 47 -8.71 -17.05 22.26
N ILE A 48 -7.56 -16.62 21.72
CA ILE A 48 -6.28 -16.59 22.44
C ILE A 48 -6.38 -15.72 23.70
N TYR A 49 -6.97 -14.53 23.59
CA TYR A 49 -7.13 -13.63 24.72
C TYR A 49 -8.04 -14.21 25.80
N ALA A 50 -9.20 -14.77 25.42
CA ALA A 50 -10.12 -15.41 26.35
C ALA A 50 -9.50 -16.63 27.04
N ASP A 51 -8.80 -17.50 26.30
CA ASP A 51 -8.08 -18.65 26.85
C ASP A 51 -6.98 -18.22 27.83
N SER A 52 -6.33 -17.07 27.58
CA SER A 52 -5.34 -16.51 28.50
C SER A 52 -5.95 -16.10 29.85
N ILE A 53 -7.18 -15.57 29.84
CA ILE A 53 -7.95 -15.20 31.05
C ILE A 53 -8.43 -16.45 31.78
N LEU A 54 -8.91 -17.46 31.05
CA LEU A 54 -9.50 -18.68 31.60
C LEU A 54 -8.48 -19.74 32.03
N LYS A 55 -7.19 -19.54 31.69
CA LYS A 55 -6.09 -20.45 32.04
C LYS A 55 -6.05 -20.87 33.52
N PRO A 56 -6.32 -20.00 34.52
CA PRO A 56 -6.36 -20.40 35.94
C PRO A 56 -7.48 -21.39 36.27
N ASP A 57 -8.61 -21.31 35.55
CA ASP A 57 -9.78 -22.17 35.75
C ASP A 57 -9.67 -23.49 34.98
N GLY A 58 -8.70 -23.59 34.06
CA GLY A 58 -8.48 -24.78 33.23
C GLY A 58 -9.58 -25.02 32.19
N ILE A 59 -10.33 -23.97 31.85
CA ILE A 59 -11.43 -23.97 30.88
C ILE A 59 -10.93 -23.33 29.59
N LYS A 60 -11.36 -23.86 28.44
CA LYS A 60 -11.18 -23.17 27.16
C LYS A 60 -12.40 -22.34 26.83
N PHE A 61 -12.19 -21.22 26.16
CA PHE A 61 -13.26 -20.33 25.72
C PHE A 61 -14.28 -21.07 24.83
N THR A 62 -13.78 -21.96 23.98
CA THR A 62 -14.61 -22.80 23.10
C THR A 62 -15.44 -23.87 23.81
N ASP A 63 -15.13 -24.20 25.07
CA ASP A 63 -15.84 -25.19 25.87
C ASP A 63 -16.99 -24.57 26.70
N ILE A 64 -17.13 -23.24 26.70
CA ILE A 64 -18.18 -22.55 27.46
C ILE A 64 -19.54 -22.75 26.80
N ASP A 65 -20.50 -23.29 27.57
CA ASP A 65 -21.89 -23.41 27.13
C ASP A 65 -22.65 -22.09 27.35
N GLU A 66 -22.87 -21.37 26.25
CA GLU A 66 -23.62 -20.12 26.21
C GLU A 66 -25.06 -20.24 26.73
N ASN A 67 -25.63 -21.44 26.88
CA ASN A 67 -27.03 -21.59 27.33
C ASN A 67 -27.17 -21.74 28.85
N THR A 68 -26.05 -21.80 29.57
CA THR A 68 -26.03 -21.96 31.03
C THR A 68 -25.85 -20.62 31.73
N GLU A 69 -26.39 -20.48 32.94
CA GLU A 69 -26.18 -19.28 33.77
C GLU A 69 -24.68 -19.05 34.07
N GLU A 70 -23.95 -20.14 34.32
CA GLU A 70 -22.50 -20.10 34.55
C GLU A 70 -21.74 -19.65 33.30
N GLY A 71 -22.03 -20.21 32.13
CA GLY A 71 -21.39 -19.80 30.88
C GLY A 71 -21.68 -18.35 30.50
N GLN A 72 -22.90 -17.86 30.74
CA GLN A 72 -23.25 -16.45 30.56
C GLN A 72 -22.47 -15.53 31.50
N ALA A 73 -22.22 -15.96 32.74
CA ALA A 73 -21.39 -15.19 33.67
C ALA A 73 -19.93 -15.09 33.20
N TYR A 74 -19.33 -16.19 32.73
CA TYR A 74 -17.98 -16.17 32.14
C TYR A 74 -17.92 -15.27 30.90
N ILE A 75 -18.88 -15.41 29.98
CA ILE A 75 -18.96 -14.60 28.76
C ILE A 75 -19.03 -13.11 29.08
N GLN A 76 -19.84 -12.72 30.06
CA GLN A 76 -19.96 -11.32 30.45
C GLN A 76 -18.65 -10.76 31.04
N ALA A 77 -17.97 -11.52 31.91
CA ALA A 77 -16.70 -11.11 32.48
C ALA A 77 -15.61 -10.97 31.41
N ILE A 78 -15.50 -11.95 30.50
CA ILE A 78 -14.55 -11.91 29.39
C ILE A 78 -14.86 -10.74 28.46
N ARG A 79 -16.14 -10.45 28.20
CA ARG A 79 -16.56 -9.34 27.35
C ARG A 79 -16.04 -8.00 27.88
N GLU A 80 -16.16 -7.75 29.18
CA GLU A 80 -15.70 -6.49 29.79
C GLU A 80 -14.19 -6.31 29.59
N GLU A 81 -13.40 -7.34 29.88
CA GLU A 81 -11.94 -7.33 29.70
C GLU A 81 -11.52 -7.24 28.22
N ALA A 82 -12.24 -7.91 27.32
CA ALA A 82 -11.96 -7.91 25.89
C ALA A 82 -12.26 -6.56 25.24
N LEU A 83 -13.35 -5.89 25.63
CA LEU A 83 -13.64 -4.54 25.16
C LEU A 83 -12.57 -3.54 25.60
N GLU A 84 -12.01 -3.69 26.80
CA GLU A 84 -10.90 -2.83 27.24
C GLU A 84 -9.61 -3.09 26.44
N LYS A 85 -9.20 -4.36 26.29
CA LYS A 85 -7.88 -4.71 25.71
C LYS A 85 -7.87 -4.84 24.20
N LEU A 86 -8.90 -5.43 23.61
CA LEU A 86 -9.00 -5.68 22.17
C LEU A 86 -9.86 -4.63 21.45
N GLY A 87 -10.80 -3.99 22.16
CA GLY A 87 -11.73 -3.02 21.59
C GLY A 87 -12.94 -3.65 20.90
N TYR A 88 -13.11 -4.97 20.94
CA TYR A 88 -14.26 -5.68 20.39
C TYR A 88 -14.49 -6.99 21.15
N PHE A 89 -15.63 -7.65 20.90
CA PHE A 89 -15.94 -8.94 21.49
C PHE A 89 -16.66 -9.88 20.51
N LEU A 90 -16.29 -11.15 20.55
CA LEU A 90 -16.97 -12.27 19.89
C LEU A 90 -17.19 -13.38 20.91
N LYS A 91 -18.39 -13.97 20.92
CA LYS A 91 -18.70 -15.14 21.79
C LYS A 91 -18.24 -16.45 21.14
N PRO A 92 -18.16 -17.57 21.90
CA PRO A 92 -17.64 -18.85 21.39
C PRO A 92 -18.29 -19.35 20.09
N SER A 93 -19.60 -19.22 19.95
CA SER A 93 -20.35 -19.62 18.75
C SER A 93 -20.15 -18.71 17.53
N GLU A 94 -19.53 -17.55 17.73
CA GLU A 94 -19.20 -16.56 16.71
C GLU A 94 -17.71 -16.59 16.34
N LEU A 95 -16.94 -17.55 16.87
CA LEU A 95 -15.57 -17.75 16.43
C LEU A 95 -15.53 -18.28 14.99
N PHE A 96 -14.44 -17.99 14.29
CA PHE A 96 -14.26 -18.37 12.89
C PHE A 96 -14.38 -19.88 12.70
N SER A 97 -13.73 -20.66 13.57
CA SER A 97 -13.73 -22.11 13.54
C SER A 97 -15.12 -22.72 13.80
N ALA A 98 -15.93 -22.09 14.65
CA ALA A 98 -17.30 -22.51 14.91
C ALA A 98 -18.18 -22.36 13.66
N ILE A 99 -18.06 -21.24 12.95
CA ILE A 99 -18.82 -20.99 11.72
C ILE A 99 -18.32 -21.82 10.54
N ALA A 100 -17.00 -21.99 10.40
CA ALA A 100 -16.41 -22.85 9.38
C ALA A 100 -16.89 -24.31 9.52
N LYS A 101 -16.89 -24.87 10.75
CA LYS A 101 -17.42 -26.22 11.03
C LYS A 101 -18.89 -26.37 10.66
N ARG A 102 -19.73 -25.39 11.01
CA ARG A 102 -21.16 -25.37 10.65
C ARG A 102 -21.37 -25.34 9.13
N GLY A 103 -20.55 -24.59 8.41
CA GLY A 103 -20.58 -24.55 6.94
C GLY A 103 -20.08 -25.84 6.27
N ASN A 104 -19.21 -26.59 6.93
CA ASN A 104 -18.48 -27.75 6.38
C ASN A 104 -19.06 -29.13 6.77
N HIS A 105 -20.18 -29.17 7.51
CA HIS A 105 -20.71 -30.37 8.18
C HIS A 105 -21.07 -31.58 7.25
N ASN A 106 -20.98 -31.46 5.92
CA ASN A 106 -21.25 -32.56 4.97
C ASN A 106 -20.08 -32.92 4.03
N THR A 107 -18.89 -32.34 4.19
CA THR A 107 -17.78 -32.55 3.23
C THR A 107 -16.82 -33.67 3.65
N GLU A 108 -16.85 -34.11 4.91
CA GLU A 108 -15.96 -35.17 5.41
C GLU A 108 -16.49 -36.60 5.20
N GLU A 109 -17.76 -36.80 4.83
CA GLU A 109 -18.32 -38.15 4.59
C GLU A 109 -18.26 -38.64 3.13
N LYS A 110 -17.79 -37.82 2.18
CA LYS A 110 -17.60 -38.27 0.79
C LYS A 110 -16.14 -38.27 0.38
N SER A 111 -15.43 -39.29 0.86
CA SER A 111 -14.27 -39.81 0.13
C SER A 111 -14.67 -40.14 -1.30
N LEU A 112 -13.81 -39.76 -2.23
CA LEU A 112 -13.88 -39.98 -3.67
C LEU A 112 -14.05 -41.46 -4.02
N SER A 113 -15.26 -42.01 -3.95
CA SER A 113 -15.61 -43.22 -4.67
C SER A 113 -17.12 -43.34 -4.84
N GLN A 114 -17.50 -43.56 -6.09
CA GLN A 114 -18.81 -44.01 -6.59
C GLN A 114 -19.81 -42.91 -6.93
N ALA A 115 -20.00 -42.77 -8.24
CA ALA A 115 -21.13 -42.09 -8.86
C ALA A 115 -22.43 -42.81 -8.46
N ALA A 116 -23.41 -42.06 -7.99
CA ALA A 116 -24.77 -42.54 -7.78
C ALA A 116 -25.80 -41.47 -8.17
N GLU A 117 -26.95 -41.98 -8.60
CA GLU A 117 -28.05 -41.40 -9.38
C GLU A 117 -28.81 -40.22 -8.74
N PRO A 118 -29.63 -39.48 -9.54
CA PRO A 118 -30.21 -38.21 -9.14
C PRO A 118 -31.62 -38.38 -8.53
N THR A 119 -31.73 -38.90 -7.32
CA THR A 119 -32.98 -38.78 -6.54
C THR A 119 -32.69 -38.89 -5.05
N GLU A 120 -32.37 -37.77 -4.41
CA GLU A 120 -32.59 -37.64 -2.96
C GLU A 120 -32.68 -36.15 -2.59
N THR A 121 -33.76 -35.82 -1.89
CA THR A 121 -34.12 -34.46 -1.48
C THR A 121 -33.18 -34.06 -0.35
N TYR A 122 -32.17 -33.25 -0.67
CA TYR A 122 -31.18 -32.76 0.28
C TYR A 122 -31.86 -32.01 1.43
N ASN A 123 -31.67 -32.50 2.65
CA ASN A 123 -32.03 -31.81 3.88
C ASN A 123 -31.00 -30.69 4.12
N THR A 124 -31.18 -29.56 3.43
CA THR A 124 -30.23 -28.43 3.31
C THR A 124 -30.19 -27.46 4.51
N LYS A 125 -30.94 -27.71 5.60
CA LYS A 125 -31.08 -26.72 6.68
C LYS A 125 -29.85 -26.55 7.61
N HIS A 126 -28.96 -27.55 7.73
CA HIS A 126 -27.88 -27.48 8.71
C HIS A 126 -26.60 -26.76 8.24
N ASN A 127 -26.44 -26.48 6.94
CA ASN A 127 -25.20 -25.90 6.39
C ASN A 127 -25.37 -24.43 5.94
N PHE A 128 -26.52 -23.81 6.23
CA PHE A 128 -26.78 -22.43 5.83
C PHE A 128 -26.25 -21.47 6.90
N ILE A 129 -25.20 -20.73 6.56
CA ILE A 129 -24.45 -19.86 7.50
C ILE A 129 -24.55 -18.37 7.16
N LEU A 130 -25.13 -17.99 6.01
CA LEU A 130 -25.10 -16.60 5.55
C LEU A 130 -25.76 -15.60 6.51
N GLU A 131 -26.94 -15.95 7.04
CA GLU A 131 -27.66 -15.07 7.96
C GLU A 131 -26.90 -14.91 9.27
N ASP A 132 -26.31 -16.00 9.78
CA ASP A 132 -25.55 -15.97 11.02
C ASP A 132 -24.22 -15.24 10.85
N LEU A 133 -23.53 -15.46 9.73
CA LEU A 133 -22.31 -14.72 9.41
C LEU A 133 -22.58 -13.21 9.32
N GLN A 134 -23.67 -12.79 8.66
CA GLN A 134 -24.05 -11.37 8.65
C GLN A 134 -24.30 -10.83 10.06
N LYS A 135 -25.00 -11.59 10.91
CA LYS A 135 -25.23 -11.20 12.31
C LYS A 135 -23.93 -11.07 13.08
N ILE A 136 -22.97 -11.98 12.87
CA ILE A 136 -21.67 -11.98 13.55
C ILE A 136 -20.86 -10.75 13.19
N LEU A 137 -20.78 -10.43 11.89
CA LEU A 137 -20.06 -9.25 11.43
C LEU A 137 -20.66 -7.96 12.00
N ASN A 138 -21.99 -7.90 12.08
CA ASN A 138 -22.69 -6.80 12.76
C ASN A 138 -22.44 -6.81 14.28
N ASN A 139 -22.32 -7.99 14.90
CA ASN A 139 -22.07 -8.13 16.33
C ASN A 139 -20.68 -7.64 16.74
N VAL A 140 -19.66 -7.80 15.89
CA VAL A 140 -18.34 -7.16 16.10
C VAL A 140 -18.54 -5.66 16.31
N GLN A 141 -19.27 -5.00 15.40
CA GLN A 141 -19.54 -3.56 15.46
C GLN A 141 -20.39 -3.20 16.70
N ASN A 142 -21.51 -3.91 16.89
CA ASN A 142 -22.41 -3.70 18.02
C ASN A 142 -21.71 -3.90 19.38
N SER A 143 -20.67 -4.73 19.44
CA SER A 143 -19.90 -4.94 20.66
C SER A 143 -19.17 -3.69 21.12
N THR A 144 -18.80 -2.82 20.18
CA THR A 144 -18.00 -1.61 20.40
C THR A 144 -18.83 -0.35 20.69
N MET A 145 -20.16 -0.41 20.50
CA MET A 145 -21.04 0.76 20.66
C MET A 145 -20.95 1.35 22.08
N GLY A 146 -20.68 2.65 22.17
CA GLY A 146 -20.49 3.40 23.41
C GLY A 146 -19.11 3.22 24.04
N THR A 147 -18.16 2.58 23.36
CA THR A 147 -16.77 2.42 23.80
C THR A 147 -15.82 3.32 23.00
N GLU A 148 -14.56 3.43 23.43
CA GLU A 148 -13.56 4.24 22.75
C GLU A 148 -13.16 3.71 21.37
N SER A 149 -13.39 2.43 21.09
CA SER A 149 -13.08 1.78 19.80
C SER A 149 -14.25 1.81 18.81
N GLU A 150 -15.38 2.45 19.14
CA GLU A 150 -16.57 2.47 18.29
C GLU A 150 -16.26 2.95 16.86
N GLU A 151 -15.57 4.08 16.72
CA GLU A 151 -15.21 4.65 15.41
C GLU A 151 -14.29 3.73 14.60
N ASP A 152 -13.47 2.90 15.24
CA ASP A 152 -12.49 2.03 14.58
C ASP A 152 -13.14 0.78 13.97
N PHE A 153 -14.26 0.32 14.54
CA PHE A 153 -15.01 -0.84 14.09
C PHE A 153 -16.31 -0.49 13.35
N ASP A 154 -16.80 0.75 13.46
CA ASP A 154 -18.03 1.17 12.80
C ASP A 154 -17.97 0.96 11.27
N ASN A 155 -19.02 0.35 10.72
CA ASN A 155 -19.18 0.06 9.30
C ASN A 155 -18.04 -0.73 8.60
N LEU A 156 -17.11 -1.31 9.37
CA LEU A 156 -15.91 -1.98 8.84
C LEU A 156 -16.18 -3.09 7.80
N PHE A 157 -17.26 -3.87 7.95
CA PHE A 157 -17.60 -4.99 7.05
C PHE A 157 -18.64 -4.66 5.97
N GLU A 158 -19.03 -3.39 5.81
CA GLU A 158 -20.15 -3.01 4.94
C GLU A 158 -19.93 -3.31 3.44
N ASP A 159 -18.68 -3.29 2.98
CA ASP A 159 -18.33 -3.56 1.59
C ASP A 159 -18.50 -5.05 1.24
N MET A 160 -18.67 -5.90 2.25
CA MET A 160 -18.85 -7.34 2.09
C MET A 160 -20.33 -7.71 1.93
N ASP A 161 -20.89 -7.45 0.75
CA ASP A 161 -22.27 -7.82 0.42
C ASP A 161 -22.43 -9.34 0.23
N LEU A 162 -22.70 -10.06 1.33
CA LEU A 162 -22.95 -11.51 1.33
C LEU A 162 -24.19 -11.91 0.50
N ASN A 163 -25.03 -10.94 0.12
CA ASN A 163 -26.19 -11.14 -0.74
C ASN A 163 -25.92 -10.86 -2.23
N SER A 164 -24.70 -10.51 -2.60
CA SER A 164 -24.37 -10.16 -3.99
C SER A 164 -24.68 -11.30 -4.96
N THR A 165 -25.36 -10.96 -6.06
CA THR A 165 -25.61 -11.93 -7.16
C THR A 165 -24.33 -12.34 -7.89
N LYS A 166 -23.23 -11.62 -7.68
CA LYS A 166 -21.89 -11.94 -8.21
C LYS A 166 -21.26 -13.14 -7.50
N LEU A 167 -21.52 -13.30 -6.20
CA LEU A 167 -21.15 -14.51 -5.45
C LEU A 167 -21.94 -15.72 -5.94
N GLY A 168 -23.23 -15.56 -6.22
CA GLY A 168 -24.07 -16.63 -6.73
C GLY A 168 -25.51 -16.20 -6.96
N LYS A 169 -26.18 -16.83 -7.94
CA LYS A 169 -27.54 -16.46 -8.32
C LYS A 169 -28.61 -16.87 -7.30
N THR A 170 -28.32 -17.86 -6.45
CA THR A 170 -29.26 -18.36 -5.43
C THR A 170 -28.62 -18.28 -4.04
N PRO A 171 -29.42 -18.23 -2.95
CA PRO A 171 -28.92 -18.30 -1.58
C PRO A 171 -27.99 -19.49 -1.34
N GLU A 172 -28.31 -20.67 -1.89
CA GLU A 172 -27.53 -21.90 -1.73
C GLU A 172 -26.17 -21.79 -2.43
N ALA A 173 -26.14 -21.18 -3.62
CA ALA A 173 -24.90 -20.96 -4.36
C ALA A 173 -23.96 -19.99 -3.63
N ARG A 174 -24.51 -18.88 -3.11
CA ARG A 174 -23.77 -17.89 -2.31
C ARG A 174 -23.21 -18.54 -1.04
N ASN A 175 -24.06 -19.27 -0.31
CA ASN A 175 -23.67 -20.00 0.89
C ASN A 175 -22.57 -21.03 0.61
N GLY A 176 -22.68 -21.79 -0.48
CA GLY A 176 -21.69 -22.79 -0.85
C GLY A 176 -20.31 -22.22 -1.17
N ILE A 177 -20.22 -21.01 -1.74
CA ILE A 177 -18.93 -20.34 -1.99
C ILE A 177 -18.35 -19.80 -0.68
N ILE A 178 -19.15 -19.10 0.12
CA ILE A 178 -18.69 -18.54 1.40
C ILE A 178 -18.24 -19.66 2.35
N ALA A 179 -19.03 -20.73 2.49
CA ALA A 179 -18.65 -21.89 3.32
C ALA A 179 -17.33 -22.52 2.87
N LYS A 180 -17.07 -22.60 1.55
CA LYS A 180 -15.77 -23.07 1.03
C LYS A 180 -14.64 -22.12 1.40
N VAL A 181 -14.83 -20.80 1.26
CA VAL A 181 -13.81 -19.81 1.65
C VAL A 181 -13.46 -19.96 3.12
N LEU A 182 -14.46 -20.00 4.00
CA LEU A 182 -14.25 -20.18 5.44
C LEU A 182 -13.56 -21.51 5.74
N ALA A 183 -13.98 -22.62 5.15
CA ALA A 183 -13.37 -23.93 5.37
C ALA A 183 -11.92 -24.03 4.86
N HIS A 184 -11.56 -23.26 3.82
CA HIS A 184 -10.17 -23.20 3.34
C HIS A 184 -9.31 -22.30 4.21
N LEU A 185 -9.84 -21.15 4.66
CA LEU A 185 -9.14 -20.24 5.58
C LEU A 185 -8.95 -20.88 6.96
N ASP A 186 -9.92 -21.63 7.47
CA ASP A 186 -9.86 -22.31 8.79
C ASP A 186 -8.71 -23.33 8.89
N LYS A 187 -8.23 -23.85 7.75
CA LYS A 187 -7.09 -24.76 7.69
C LYS A 187 -5.74 -24.06 7.74
N ILE A 188 -5.71 -22.73 7.62
CA ILE A 188 -4.50 -21.93 7.66
C ILE A 188 -4.33 -21.46 9.10
N ASP A 189 -3.24 -21.88 9.73
CA ASP A 189 -2.82 -21.33 11.01
C ASP A 189 -2.22 -19.94 10.77
N PHE A 190 -2.69 -18.92 11.51
CA PHE A 190 -2.10 -17.58 11.47
C PHE A 190 -0.95 -17.40 12.47
N GLU A 191 -0.71 -18.40 13.33
CA GLU A 191 0.39 -18.46 14.28
C GLU A 191 0.49 -17.20 15.16
N LEU A 192 -0.66 -16.61 15.55
CA LEU A 192 -0.75 -15.35 16.28
C LEU A 192 -0.06 -15.36 17.66
N GLU A 193 0.22 -16.54 18.22
CA GLU A 193 0.94 -16.70 19.49
C GLU A 193 2.47 -16.65 19.34
N GLN A 194 3.00 -16.74 18.11
CA GLN A 194 4.44 -16.69 17.88
C GLN A 194 4.96 -15.25 17.94
N THR A 195 6.04 -15.07 18.70
CA THR A 195 6.53 -13.75 19.15
C THR A 195 7.27 -12.95 18.08
N GLU A 196 7.52 -13.54 16.89
CA GLU A 196 8.12 -12.81 15.79
C GLU A 196 7.04 -12.06 15.01
N LEU A 197 7.00 -10.76 15.30
CA LEU A 197 6.13 -9.73 14.78
C LEU A 197 5.81 -9.88 13.28
N ASP A 198 4.52 -9.78 12.98
CA ASP A 198 3.99 -9.21 11.73
C ASP A 198 3.87 -10.10 10.48
N VAL A 199 3.93 -11.43 10.61
CA VAL A 199 3.80 -12.37 9.47
C VAL A 199 2.43 -12.26 8.77
N LEU A 200 1.34 -12.22 9.55
CA LEU A 200 -0.01 -12.10 8.99
C LEU A 200 -0.24 -10.72 8.37
N GLY A 201 0.20 -9.65 9.04
CA GLY A 201 0.14 -8.28 8.52
C GLY A 201 0.86 -8.16 7.18
N ASP A 202 2.09 -8.67 7.10
CA ASP A 202 2.85 -8.74 5.87
C ASP A 202 2.15 -9.54 4.76
N ALA A 203 1.54 -10.69 5.09
CA ALA A 203 0.81 -11.49 4.13
C ALA A 203 -0.46 -10.76 3.62
N TYR A 204 -1.10 -9.98 4.49
CA TYR A 204 -2.24 -9.12 4.15
C TYR A 204 -1.81 -7.97 3.23
N GLU A 205 -0.70 -7.31 3.52
CA GLU A 205 -0.08 -6.28 2.66
C GLU A 205 0.28 -6.83 1.28
N TYR A 206 0.83 -8.04 1.24
CA TYR A 206 1.10 -8.73 -0.01
C TYR A 206 -0.18 -8.94 -0.84
N LEU A 207 -1.29 -9.35 -0.22
CA LEU A 207 -2.58 -9.49 -0.92
C LEU A 207 -3.08 -8.14 -1.45
N ILE A 208 -3.03 -7.07 -0.63
CA ILE A 208 -3.40 -5.72 -1.05
C ILE A 208 -2.59 -5.32 -2.29
N GLY A 209 -1.27 -5.53 -2.27
CA GLY A 209 -0.38 -5.26 -3.41
C GLY A 209 -0.72 -6.10 -4.65
N LYS A 210 -1.06 -7.39 -4.48
CA LYS A 210 -1.52 -8.24 -5.60
C LYS A 210 -2.81 -7.73 -6.22
N PHE A 211 -3.80 -7.37 -5.41
CA PHE A 211 -5.04 -6.78 -5.91
C PHE A 211 -4.79 -5.45 -6.61
N ALA A 212 -3.92 -4.59 -6.06
CA ALA A 212 -3.55 -3.32 -6.68
C ALA A 212 -2.90 -3.52 -8.06
N SER A 213 -1.98 -4.47 -8.19
CA SER A 213 -1.31 -4.79 -9.46
C SER A 213 -2.27 -5.33 -10.54
N GLY A 214 -3.35 -6.00 -10.12
CA GLY A 214 -4.35 -6.60 -11.02
C GLY A 214 -5.52 -5.68 -11.40
N ALA A 215 -5.73 -4.61 -10.64
CA ALA A 215 -6.91 -3.73 -10.74
C ALA A 215 -6.94 -2.81 -11.96
N GLY A 216 -5.78 -2.52 -12.57
CA GLY A 216 -5.67 -1.58 -13.70
C GLY A 216 -6.19 -0.16 -13.40
N LYS A 217 -6.35 0.20 -12.12
CA LYS A 217 -6.83 1.52 -11.68
C LYS A 217 -5.78 2.61 -11.92
N LYS A 218 -6.24 3.87 -11.96
CA LYS A 218 -5.38 5.06 -12.14
C LYS A 218 -4.42 5.19 -10.94
N ALA A 219 -3.17 5.57 -11.23
CA ALA A 219 -2.10 5.69 -10.25
C ALA A 219 -2.38 6.74 -9.16
N GLY A 220 -1.90 6.48 -7.93
CA GLY A 220 -1.78 7.48 -6.86
C GLY A 220 -2.82 7.44 -5.74
N GLU A 221 -3.83 6.57 -5.76
CA GLU A 221 -4.85 6.55 -4.67
C GLU A 221 -4.93 5.22 -3.91
N PHE A 222 -4.56 4.10 -4.53
CA PHE A 222 -4.93 2.79 -3.98
C PHE A 222 -3.79 2.07 -3.24
N TYR A 223 -2.56 2.19 -3.73
CA TYR A 223 -1.41 1.48 -3.18
C TYR A 223 -0.10 2.08 -3.68
N THR A 224 0.86 2.24 -2.77
CA THR A 224 2.23 2.65 -3.09
C THR A 224 3.10 1.41 -3.19
N PRO A 225 3.90 1.22 -4.28
CA PRO A 225 4.86 0.13 -4.36
C PRO A 225 5.70 0.02 -3.09
N GLN A 226 6.01 -1.20 -2.65
CA GLN A 226 6.65 -1.42 -1.34
C GLN A 226 8.01 -0.75 -1.28
N GLU A 227 8.75 -0.81 -2.38
CA GLU A 227 10.10 -0.30 -2.52
C GLU A 227 10.11 1.23 -2.42
N VAL A 228 9.13 1.90 -3.03
CA VAL A 228 8.94 3.35 -2.89
C VAL A 228 8.53 3.70 -1.47
N SER A 229 7.64 2.92 -0.86
CA SER A 229 7.20 3.12 0.53
C SER A 229 8.38 3.01 1.51
N MET A 230 9.32 2.09 1.27
CA MET A 230 10.55 1.94 2.05
C MET A 230 11.43 3.18 1.96
N VAL A 231 11.60 3.75 0.75
CA VAL A 231 12.35 5.01 0.58
C VAL A 231 11.69 6.13 1.38
N LEU A 232 10.37 6.36 1.24
CA LEU A 232 9.68 7.42 1.99
C LEU A 232 9.80 7.24 3.50
N ALA A 233 9.60 6.02 4.00
CA ALA A 233 9.69 5.71 5.42
C ALA A 233 11.10 5.96 5.97
N LYS A 234 12.15 5.49 5.26
CA LYS A 234 13.54 5.71 5.66
C LYS A 234 13.93 7.19 5.62
N LEU A 235 13.42 7.96 4.66
CA LEU A 235 13.67 9.40 4.59
C LEU A 235 13.09 10.15 5.80
N VAL A 236 11.83 9.90 6.16
CA VAL A 236 11.19 10.63 7.28
C VAL A 236 11.63 10.17 8.67
N THR A 237 12.24 8.98 8.76
CA THR A 237 12.78 8.41 10.00
C THR A 237 14.29 8.56 10.13
N ALA A 238 14.97 9.13 9.11
CA ALA A 238 16.42 9.30 9.11
C ALA A 238 16.89 10.03 10.39
N GLY A 239 17.75 9.36 11.16
CA GLY A 239 18.29 9.87 12.43
C GLY A 239 17.33 9.83 13.63
N LYS A 240 16.13 9.23 13.49
CA LYS A 240 15.14 9.09 14.56
C LYS A 240 15.00 7.63 14.98
N LYS A 241 14.91 7.39 16.29
CA LYS A 241 14.62 6.04 16.84
C LYS A 241 13.17 5.85 17.23
N LYS A 242 12.49 6.95 17.53
CA LYS A 242 11.09 6.99 17.95
C LYS A 242 10.42 8.19 17.31
N LEU A 243 9.12 8.08 17.07
CA LEU A 243 8.29 9.15 16.55
C LEU A 243 7.12 9.40 17.48
N LYS A 244 6.86 10.68 17.79
CA LYS A 244 5.64 11.09 18.50
C LYS A 244 4.40 10.86 17.62
N SER A 245 4.51 11.10 16.33
CA SER A 245 3.39 10.94 15.41
C SER A 245 3.82 10.79 13.96
N ALA A 246 3.10 9.92 13.24
CA ALA A 246 3.19 9.75 11.80
C ALA A 246 1.85 10.13 11.15
N TYR A 247 1.88 10.80 10.00
CA TYR A 247 0.68 11.25 9.29
C TYR A 247 0.74 11.00 7.79
N ASP A 248 -0.38 10.54 7.23
CA ASP A 248 -0.61 10.44 5.79
C ASP A 248 -1.99 11.01 5.42
N PRO A 249 -2.07 12.20 4.80
CA PRO A 249 -3.34 12.84 4.44
C PRO A 249 -4.07 12.17 3.28
N THR A 250 -3.48 11.16 2.64
CA THR A 250 -4.07 10.40 1.52
C THR A 250 -3.69 8.94 1.69
N CYS A 251 -4.03 8.39 2.86
CA CYS A 251 -3.37 7.20 3.38
C CYS A 251 -3.65 5.92 2.58
N GLY A 252 -4.64 5.92 1.69
CA GLY A 252 -5.03 4.73 0.96
C GLY A 252 -5.30 3.61 1.95
N SER A 253 -4.65 2.46 1.75
CA SER A 253 -4.74 1.28 2.62
C SER A 253 -3.97 1.38 3.94
N GLY A 254 -3.34 2.51 4.26
CA GLY A 254 -2.54 2.69 5.48
C GLY A 254 -1.15 2.03 5.43
N SER A 255 -0.83 1.29 4.37
CA SER A 255 0.45 0.58 4.17
C SER A 255 1.69 1.46 4.36
N LEU A 256 1.62 2.72 3.92
CA LEU A 256 2.75 3.65 4.03
C LEU A 256 3.01 4.08 5.48
N LEU A 257 1.96 4.29 6.27
CA LEU A 257 2.07 4.57 7.71
C LEU A 257 2.66 3.37 8.47
N LEU A 258 2.19 2.17 8.15
CA LEU A 258 2.71 0.92 8.73
C LEU A 258 4.17 0.69 8.34
N ARG A 259 4.57 1.09 7.12
CA ARG A 259 5.97 1.04 6.69
C ARG A 259 6.86 1.97 7.52
N VAL A 260 6.39 3.16 7.88
CA VAL A 260 7.11 4.07 8.79
C VAL A 260 7.36 3.39 10.15
N ALA A 261 6.39 2.64 10.67
CA ALA A 261 6.52 1.92 11.93
C ALA A 261 7.65 0.87 11.92
N LYS A 262 7.97 0.29 10.75
CA LYS A 262 9.02 -0.72 10.59
C LYS A 262 10.44 -0.14 10.61
N GLU A 263 10.59 1.16 10.44
CA GLU A 263 11.90 1.83 10.38
C GLU A 263 12.34 2.43 11.73
N VAL A 264 11.46 2.40 12.75
CA VAL A 264 11.73 2.94 14.09
C VAL A 264 11.35 1.92 15.17
N GLU A 265 11.84 2.12 16.40
CA GLU A 265 11.50 1.26 17.54
C GLU A 265 10.05 1.48 17.99
N GLU A 266 9.52 2.70 17.82
CA GLU A 266 8.18 3.06 18.29
C GLU A 266 7.62 4.29 17.55
N VAL A 267 6.36 4.20 17.14
CA VAL A 267 5.52 5.35 16.76
C VAL A 267 4.39 5.46 17.77
N ASN A 268 4.24 6.60 18.43
CA ASN A 268 3.22 6.74 19.48
C ASN A 268 1.81 6.80 18.92
N ASN A 269 1.59 7.58 17.85
CA ASN A 269 0.27 7.75 17.23
C ASN A 269 0.37 7.83 15.70
N PHE A 270 -0.56 7.18 15.01
CA PHE A 270 -0.75 7.25 13.57
C PHE A 270 -1.98 8.09 13.25
N TYR A 271 -1.88 8.93 12.23
CA TYR A 271 -2.99 9.73 11.76
C TYR A 271 -3.12 9.58 10.25
N GLY A 272 -4.33 9.51 9.74
CA GLY A 272 -4.53 9.37 8.30
C GLY A 272 -5.88 9.86 7.83
N GLN A 273 -5.96 10.23 6.55
CA GLN A 273 -7.22 10.62 5.94
C GLN A 273 -7.35 9.96 4.57
N GLU A 274 -8.54 9.44 4.27
CA GLU A 274 -8.84 8.78 3.01
C GLU A 274 -10.22 9.18 2.50
N LEU A 275 -10.33 9.49 1.21
CA LEU A 275 -11.57 9.93 0.58
C LEU A 275 -12.51 8.75 0.30
N ASN A 276 -11.95 7.64 -0.19
CA ASN A 276 -12.72 6.49 -0.61
C ASN A 276 -13.11 5.61 0.58
N ARG A 277 -14.41 5.47 0.83
CA ARG A 277 -14.96 4.67 1.94
C ARG A 277 -14.44 3.24 2.02
N THR A 278 -14.38 2.51 0.89
CA THR A 278 -13.88 1.13 0.86
C THR A 278 -12.39 1.08 1.21
N THR A 279 -11.59 2.01 0.69
CA THR A 279 -10.16 2.10 1.02
C THR A 279 -9.93 2.54 2.47
N TYR A 280 -10.77 3.42 3.00
CA TYR A 280 -10.79 3.82 4.41
C TYR A 280 -11.04 2.63 5.35
N ASN A 281 -12.02 1.79 5.04
CA ASN A 281 -12.29 0.55 5.78
C ASN A 281 -11.07 -0.38 5.74
N LEU A 282 -10.44 -0.51 4.57
CA LEU A 282 -9.23 -1.29 4.41
C LEU A 282 -8.08 -0.78 5.29
N ALA A 283 -7.88 0.55 5.39
CA ALA A 283 -6.85 1.13 6.23
C ALA A 283 -7.03 0.78 7.71
N ARG A 284 -8.26 0.89 8.24
CA ARG A 284 -8.57 0.53 9.62
C ARG A 284 -8.35 -0.96 9.90
N MET A 285 -8.83 -1.84 9.01
CA MET A 285 -8.53 -3.28 9.11
C MET A 285 -7.02 -3.55 9.12
N ASN A 286 -6.28 -2.84 8.27
CA ASN A 286 -4.85 -3.02 8.11
C ASN A 286 -4.07 -2.61 9.37
N MET A 287 -4.43 -1.48 9.98
CA MET A 287 -3.88 -1.04 11.27
C MET A 287 -4.08 -2.10 12.36
N ILE A 288 -5.30 -2.60 12.49
CA ILE A 288 -5.66 -3.60 13.51
C ILE A 288 -4.93 -4.93 13.27
N LEU A 289 -4.77 -5.37 12.01
CA LEU A 289 -4.04 -6.59 11.65
C LEU A 289 -2.55 -6.53 11.99
N HIS A 290 -1.95 -5.36 11.91
CA HIS A 290 -0.57 -5.09 12.31
C HIS A 290 -0.42 -4.81 13.81
N ASP A 291 -1.43 -5.18 14.60
CA ASP A 291 -1.47 -5.01 16.06
C ASP A 291 -1.32 -3.56 16.54
N VAL A 292 -1.67 -2.59 15.69
CA VAL A 292 -1.77 -1.20 16.11
C VAL A 292 -3.03 -1.05 16.97
N HIS A 293 -2.83 -0.85 18.26
CA HIS A 293 -3.90 -0.66 19.22
C HIS A 293 -4.82 0.50 18.80
N TYR A 294 -6.15 0.36 18.92
CA TYR A 294 -7.15 1.34 18.47
C TYR A 294 -6.88 2.76 18.98
N ARG A 295 -6.51 2.92 20.26
CA ARG A 295 -6.07 4.22 20.85
C ARG A 295 -4.84 4.88 20.21
N LYS A 296 -4.08 4.17 19.38
CA LYS A 296 -2.83 4.66 18.77
C LYS A 296 -3.01 5.08 17.31
N PHE A 297 -4.20 4.95 16.73
CA PHE A 297 -4.43 5.46 15.38
C PHE A 297 -5.73 6.26 15.30
N ASP A 298 -5.76 7.24 14.39
CA ASP A 298 -6.96 7.99 14.03
C ASP A 298 -6.98 8.14 12.50
N ILE A 299 -7.81 7.34 11.85
CA ILE A 299 -8.03 7.42 10.40
C ILE A 299 -9.41 8.03 10.18
N LYS A 300 -9.51 9.05 9.31
CA LYS A 300 -10.78 9.71 9.01
C LYS A 300 -11.17 9.59 7.54
N GLN A 301 -12.48 9.52 7.28
CA GLN A 301 -13.02 9.41 5.94
C GLN A 301 -13.55 10.77 5.43
N GLU A 302 -12.74 11.53 4.70
CA GLU A 302 -13.19 12.75 4.02
C GLU A 302 -12.19 13.26 2.96
N ASP A 303 -12.58 14.23 2.14
CA ASP A 303 -11.67 14.98 1.26
C ASP A 303 -10.69 15.84 2.08
N THR A 304 -9.40 15.53 1.98
CA THR A 304 -8.30 16.20 2.68
C THR A 304 -8.16 17.69 2.36
N LEU A 305 -8.41 18.08 1.10
CA LEU A 305 -8.24 19.48 0.70
C LEU A 305 -9.46 20.30 1.08
N GLU A 306 -10.66 19.75 0.90
CA GLU A 306 -11.92 20.45 1.17
C GLU A 306 -12.34 20.41 2.65
N HIS A 307 -12.17 19.25 3.29
CA HIS A 307 -12.61 18.95 4.66
C HIS A 307 -11.50 18.23 5.47
N PRO A 308 -10.37 18.92 5.76
CA PRO A 308 -9.26 18.34 6.52
C PRO A 308 -9.68 18.03 7.96
N GLN A 309 -9.37 16.82 8.43
CA GLN A 309 -9.84 16.33 9.74
C GLN A 309 -8.83 16.57 10.87
N HIS A 310 -7.55 16.79 10.53
CA HIS A 310 -6.45 16.86 11.51
C HIS A 310 -5.76 18.25 11.57
N LEU A 311 -6.48 19.35 11.29
CA LEU A 311 -5.89 20.70 11.16
C LEU A 311 -5.10 21.17 12.40
N GLU A 312 -5.55 20.80 13.60
CA GLU A 312 -4.96 21.24 14.86
C GLU A 312 -3.68 20.44 15.23
N HIS A 313 -3.34 19.40 14.47
CA HIS A 313 -2.20 18.54 14.76
C HIS A 313 -0.95 18.94 13.98
N ARG A 314 0.21 18.68 14.57
CA ARG A 314 1.52 18.76 13.92
C ARG A 314 2.25 17.42 14.07
N PHE A 315 2.96 17.01 13.02
CA PHE A 315 3.49 15.65 12.89
C PHE A 315 5.00 15.61 12.62
N GLU A 316 5.67 14.63 13.22
CA GLU A 316 7.13 14.47 13.11
C GLU A 316 7.56 13.70 11.86
N ALA A 317 6.69 12.83 11.34
CA ALA A 317 6.87 12.13 10.08
C ALA A 317 5.60 12.30 9.24
N ILE A 318 5.72 12.89 8.06
CA ILE A 318 4.61 12.99 7.12
C ILE A 318 5.00 12.28 5.83
N VAL A 319 4.22 11.30 5.43
CA VAL A 319 4.43 10.53 4.20
C VAL A 319 3.16 10.60 3.36
N ALA A 320 3.28 10.69 2.05
CA ALA A 320 2.11 10.60 1.18
C ALA A 320 2.47 10.18 -0.25
N ASN A 321 1.51 9.50 -0.86
CA ASN A 321 1.42 9.29 -2.29
C ASN A 321 0.01 9.74 -2.73
N PRO A 322 -0.21 11.05 -2.91
CA PRO A 322 -1.52 11.57 -3.27
C PRO A 322 -1.90 11.22 -4.71
N PRO A 323 -3.18 11.34 -5.08
CA PRO A 323 -3.60 11.21 -6.48
C PRO A 323 -2.88 12.17 -7.40
N PHE A 324 -2.12 11.61 -8.35
CA PHE A 324 -1.30 12.40 -9.26
C PHE A 324 -2.15 13.32 -10.12
N SER A 325 -1.86 14.63 -10.03
CA SER A 325 -2.57 15.65 -10.80
C SER A 325 -4.09 15.58 -10.65
N ALA A 326 -4.58 15.30 -9.44
CA ALA A 326 -6.00 15.31 -9.13
C ALA A 326 -6.62 16.66 -9.49
N LYS A 327 -7.91 16.61 -9.84
CA LYS A 327 -8.73 17.83 -9.89
C LYS A 327 -9.20 18.16 -8.47
N TRP A 328 -9.29 19.43 -8.16
CA TRP A 328 -9.82 19.93 -6.89
C TRP A 328 -10.56 21.25 -7.12
N SER A 329 -11.30 21.76 -6.13
CA SER A 329 -12.15 22.94 -6.36
C SER A 329 -11.34 24.21 -6.69
N ALA A 330 -10.14 24.34 -6.09
CA ALA A 330 -9.36 25.58 -6.02
C ALA A 330 -10.25 26.79 -5.72
N ASN A 331 -11.17 26.61 -4.78
CA ASN A 331 -12.12 27.63 -4.36
C ASN A 331 -11.34 28.86 -3.87
N GLN A 332 -11.72 30.05 -4.34
CA GLN A 332 -11.03 31.30 -3.94
C GLN A 332 -11.14 31.58 -2.43
N LEU A 333 -12.11 30.97 -1.73
CA LEU A 333 -12.18 31.02 -0.27
C LEU A 333 -10.92 30.44 0.41
N PHE A 334 -10.22 29.51 -0.24
CA PHE A 334 -8.95 28.99 0.25
C PHE A 334 -7.83 30.04 0.31
N MET A 335 -7.99 31.20 -0.35
CA MET A 335 -7.06 32.32 -0.16
C MET A 335 -7.15 32.94 1.24
N SER A 336 -8.16 32.57 2.04
CA SER A 336 -8.27 32.92 3.47
C SER A 336 -7.93 31.76 4.41
N ASP A 337 -7.59 30.58 3.87
CA ASP A 337 -7.19 29.40 4.64
C ASP A 337 -5.68 29.45 4.89
N ASP A 338 -5.24 29.29 6.13
CA ASP A 338 -3.83 29.37 6.55
C ASP A 338 -2.92 28.36 5.83
N ARG A 339 -3.49 27.26 5.32
CA ARG A 339 -2.77 26.28 4.50
C ARG A 339 -2.29 26.88 3.19
N PHE A 340 -3.02 27.84 2.61
CA PHE A 340 -2.81 28.29 1.23
C PHE A 340 -2.59 29.81 1.08
N SER A 341 -3.15 30.61 1.98
CA SER A 341 -3.20 32.08 1.89
C SER A 341 -1.81 32.72 1.77
N GLN A 342 -0.84 32.23 2.54
CA GLN A 342 0.53 32.77 2.58
C GLN A 342 1.30 32.67 1.26
N TYR A 343 0.91 31.75 0.36
CA TYR A 343 1.62 31.49 -0.89
C TYR A 343 1.20 32.42 -2.04
N GLY A 344 0.18 33.28 -1.84
CA GLY A 344 -0.28 34.25 -2.84
C GLY A 344 -1.02 33.67 -4.06
N LYS A 345 -0.94 32.35 -4.31
CA LYS A 345 -1.69 31.64 -5.36
C LYS A 345 -2.10 30.24 -4.89
N LEU A 346 -3.26 29.79 -5.35
CA LEU A 346 -3.71 28.40 -5.23
C LEU A 346 -3.10 27.55 -6.35
N ALA A 347 -2.90 26.26 -6.06
CA ALA A 347 -2.57 25.28 -7.10
C ALA A 347 -3.67 25.25 -8.20
N PRO A 348 -3.34 24.93 -9.46
CA PRO A 348 -4.33 24.91 -10.53
C PRO A 348 -5.46 23.89 -10.28
N LYS A 349 -6.69 24.20 -10.70
CA LYS A 349 -7.86 23.30 -10.55
C LYS A 349 -7.66 21.89 -11.11
N SER A 350 -6.82 21.75 -12.13
CA SER A 350 -6.51 20.47 -12.78
C SER A 350 -5.26 19.78 -12.23
N LYS A 351 -4.61 20.36 -11.21
CA LYS A 351 -3.33 19.95 -10.64
C LYS A 351 -3.30 20.26 -9.13
N ALA A 352 -3.87 19.36 -8.33
CA ALA A 352 -3.88 19.47 -6.88
C ALA A 352 -2.52 19.18 -6.20
N ASP A 353 -1.49 18.80 -6.97
CA ASP A 353 -0.20 18.31 -6.46
C ASP A 353 0.39 19.26 -5.37
N PHE A 354 0.49 20.56 -5.66
CA PHE A 354 0.98 21.54 -4.67
C PHE A 354 -0.03 21.87 -3.56
N ALA A 355 -1.34 21.65 -3.75
CA ALA A 355 -2.31 21.82 -2.68
C ALA A 355 -2.09 20.77 -1.57
N PHE A 356 -1.77 19.52 -1.95
CA PHE A 356 -1.35 18.49 -0.99
C PHE A 356 -0.03 18.86 -0.30
N VAL A 357 0.98 19.32 -1.04
CA VAL A 357 2.26 19.78 -0.46
C VAL A 357 2.02 20.89 0.57
N GLN A 358 1.22 21.90 0.23
CA GLN A 358 0.89 23.01 1.12
C GLN A 358 0.15 22.56 2.38
N HIS A 359 -0.81 21.63 2.24
CA HIS A 359 -1.53 21.03 3.36
C HIS A 359 -0.59 20.26 4.30
N MET A 360 0.30 19.43 3.75
CA MET A 360 1.26 18.66 4.54
C MET A 360 2.27 19.55 5.26
N ILE A 361 2.78 20.59 4.60
CA ILE A 361 3.68 21.57 5.21
C ILE A 361 3.02 22.32 6.37
N TYR A 362 1.73 22.64 6.24
CA TYR A 362 0.97 23.26 7.33
C TYR A 362 0.94 22.37 8.58
N GLN A 363 0.80 21.05 8.39
CA GLN A 363 0.78 20.07 9.49
C GLN A 363 2.16 19.51 9.87
N LEU A 364 3.24 19.95 9.22
CA LEU A 364 4.59 19.52 9.56
C LEU A 364 5.05 20.16 10.87
N ASP A 365 5.55 19.35 11.81
CA ASP A 365 6.21 19.84 13.02
C ASP A 365 7.55 20.52 12.68
N GLU A 366 8.03 21.42 13.53
CA GLU A 366 9.31 22.12 13.34
C GLU A 366 10.50 21.14 13.30
N ASN A 367 10.44 20.07 14.12
CA ASN A 367 11.41 18.97 14.11
C ASN A 367 10.98 17.80 13.20
N GLY A 368 9.98 18.03 12.35
CA GLY A 368 9.41 17.03 11.47
C GLY A 368 10.17 16.86 10.15
N THR A 369 9.95 15.71 9.51
CA THR A 369 10.38 15.47 8.13
C THR A 369 9.21 14.95 7.33
N MET A 370 9.02 15.53 6.14
CA MET A 370 7.96 15.18 5.21
C MET A 370 8.57 14.61 3.94
N ALA A 371 8.05 13.49 3.44
CA ALA A 371 8.40 12.95 2.13
C ALA A 371 7.13 12.67 1.31
N ILE A 372 7.05 13.20 0.10
CA ILE A 372 5.87 13.08 -0.76
C ILE A 372 6.28 12.63 -2.17
N VAL A 373 5.58 11.63 -2.72
CA VAL A 373 5.73 11.23 -4.13
C VAL A 373 4.83 12.08 -5.02
N LEU A 374 5.38 12.62 -6.10
CA LEU A 374 4.66 13.46 -7.06
C LEU A 374 5.12 13.17 -8.51
N PRO A 375 4.32 13.50 -9.54
CA PRO A 375 4.79 13.48 -10.92
C PRO A 375 5.80 14.62 -11.17
N HIS A 376 6.80 14.39 -12.03
CA HIS A 376 7.86 15.38 -12.34
C HIS A 376 7.38 16.79 -12.71
N GLY A 377 6.15 16.94 -13.21
CA GLY A 377 5.66 18.27 -13.56
C GLY A 377 5.68 19.28 -12.42
N VAL A 378 5.62 18.87 -11.15
CA VAL A 378 5.75 19.80 -10.01
C VAL A 378 7.12 20.50 -9.97
N LEU A 379 8.15 19.88 -10.56
CA LEU A 379 9.51 20.38 -10.57
C LEU A 379 9.69 21.58 -11.50
N PHE A 380 8.93 21.66 -12.59
CA PHE A 380 9.19 22.62 -13.67
C PHE A 380 7.96 23.36 -14.21
N ARG A 381 6.73 22.96 -13.85
CA ARG A 381 5.52 23.71 -14.28
C ARG A 381 5.59 25.14 -13.73
N GLY A 382 5.27 26.10 -14.59
CA GLY A 382 5.31 27.54 -14.29
C GLY A 382 4.02 28.08 -13.67
N SER A 383 3.73 29.36 -13.91
CA SER A 383 2.48 30.03 -13.50
C SER A 383 2.20 29.96 -11.99
N ALA A 384 1.12 29.30 -11.55
CA ALA A 384 0.77 29.21 -10.14
C ALA A 384 1.69 28.26 -9.38
N GLU A 385 2.03 27.11 -9.97
CA GLU A 385 2.92 26.13 -9.34
C GLU A 385 4.35 26.64 -9.24
N GLY A 386 4.83 27.35 -10.27
CA GLY A 386 6.14 28.02 -10.21
C GLY A 386 6.23 29.03 -9.07
N HIS A 387 5.17 29.82 -8.85
CA HIS A 387 5.12 30.78 -7.76
C HIS A 387 5.09 30.11 -6.38
N ILE A 388 4.31 29.04 -6.21
CA ILE A 388 4.27 28.27 -4.95
C ILE A 388 5.63 27.65 -4.67
N ARG A 389 6.28 27.07 -5.69
CA ARG A 389 7.60 26.46 -5.59
C ARG A 389 8.68 27.48 -5.22
N GLU A 390 8.71 28.64 -5.90
CA GLU A 390 9.59 29.75 -5.54
C GLU A 390 9.39 30.18 -4.09
N TYR A 391 8.13 30.36 -3.63
CA TYR A 391 7.85 30.75 -2.26
C TYR A 391 8.32 29.72 -1.22
N LEU A 392 8.13 28.41 -1.50
CA LEU A 392 8.59 27.32 -0.65
C LEU A 392 10.11 27.28 -0.47
N ILE A 393 10.85 27.64 -1.53
CA ILE A 393 12.31 27.62 -1.54
C ILE A 393 12.86 28.93 -0.97
N LYS A 394 12.43 30.06 -1.52
CA LYS A 394 12.99 31.39 -1.23
C LYS A 394 12.54 31.94 0.11
N GLU A 395 11.22 31.92 0.38
CA GLU A 395 10.64 32.59 1.54
C GLU A 395 10.57 31.67 2.76
N LYS A 396 10.34 30.37 2.54
CA LYS A 396 10.27 29.37 3.62
C LYS A 396 11.57 28.61 3.85
N ASN A 397 12.34 28.37 2.79
CA ASN A 397 13.52 27.50 2.82
C ASN A 397 13.20 26.12 3.43
N TYR A 398 12.15 25.45 2.93
CA TYR A 398 11.69 24.17 3.48
C TYR A 398 12.06 22.94 2.64
N LEU A 399 12.36 23.11 1.34
CA LEU A 399 12.69 22.00 0.46
C LEU A 399 14.12 21.53 0.73
N ASP A 400 14.30 20.27 1.13
CA ASP A 400 15.59 19.72 1.55
C ASP A 400 16.27 18.84 0.48
N ALA A 401 15.47 18.05 -0.25
CA ALA A 401 15.93 17.20 -1.33
C ALA A 401 14.86 16.94 -2.40
N VAL A 402 15.34 16.67 -3.62
CA VAL A 402 14.57 16.25 -4.80
C VAL A 402 15.16 14.92 -5.29
N ILE A 403 14.37 13.85 -5.29
CA ILE A 403 14.83 12.51 -5.66
C ILE A 403 14.01 12.02 -6.85
N GLY A 404 14.63 11.83 -8.01
CA GLY A 404 14.01 11.23 -9.20
C GLY A 404 13.95 9.72 -9.08
N LEU A 405 12.77 9.14 -9.37
CA LEU A 405 12.55 7.70 -9.38
C LEU A 405 12.50 7.14 -10.81
N PRO A 406 12.77 5.84 -11.00
CA PRO A 406 12.57 5.17 -12.27
C PRO A 406 11.16 5.36 -12.84
N ALA A 407 11.07 5.51 -14.16
CA ALA A 407 9.79 5.43 -14.86
C ALA A 407 9.17 4.02 -14.71
N ASN A 408 7.85 3.88 -14.93
CA ASN A 408 7.13 2.60 -14.81
C ASN A 408 7.26 1.89 -13.44
N ILE A 409 7.57 2.61 -12.36
CA ILE A 409 7.61 2.06 -11.00
C ILE A 409 6.20 1.94 -10.38
N PHE A 410 5.28 2.81 -10.79
CA PHE A 410 3.89 2.83 -10.33
C PHE A 410 2.98 2.02 -11.24
N TYR A 411 2.07 1.25 -10.65
CA TYR A 411 1.04 0.54 -11.41
C TYR A 411 0.10 1.52 -12.13
N GLY A 412 -0.30 1.18 -13.35
CA GLY A 412 -1.26 1.96 -14.13
C GLY A 412 -0.72 3.26 -14.75
N THR A 413 0.56 3.60 -14.58
CA THR A 413 1.19 4.73 -15.25
C THR A 413 2.67 4.48 -15.56
N GLY A 414 3.12 4.95 -16.72
CA GLY A 414 4.53 4.89 -17.10
C GLY A 414 5.32 6.18 -16.86
N ILE A 415 4.68 7.18 -16.24
CA ILE A 415 5.32 8.48 -16.03
C ILE A 415 6.46 8.37 -15.00
N PRO A 416 7.56 9.11 -15.17
CA PRO A 416 8.54 9.29 -14.11
C PRO A 416 7.95 10.12 -12.96
N THR A 417 8.39 9.79 -11.74
CA THR A 417 7.93 10.39 -10.49
C THR A 417 9.12 10.82 -9.67
N CYS A 418 8.91 11.76 -8.76
CA CYS A 418 9.94 12.25 -7.86
C CYS A 418 9.43 12.24 -6.42
N ILE A 419 10.35 12.11 -5.47
CA ILE A 419 10.09 12.37 -4.06
C ILE A 419 10.61 13.77 -3.74
N LEU A 420 9.77 14.58 -3.11
CA LEU A 420 10.19 15.84 -2.49
C LEU A 420 10.29 15.64 -0.98
N VAL A 421 11.43 16.01 -0.40
CA VAL A 421 11.66 15.97 1.04
C VAL A 421 11.62 17.37 1.60
N PHE A 422 10.81 17.61 2.62
CA PHE A 422 10.68 18.91 3.28
C PHE A 422 10.99 18.83 4.77
N LYS A 423 11.66 19.87 5.28
CA LYS A 423 11.91 20.11 6.70
C LYS A 423 11.74 21.59 6.98
N LYS A 424 11.10 21.96 8.10
CA LYS A 424 10.98 23.37 8.48
C LYS A 424 12.29 23.92 9.06
N CYS A 425 12.95 23.14 9.91
CA CYS A 425 14.27 23.43 10.44
C CYS A 425 15.33 22.58 9.73
N ARG A 426 15.78 23.03 8.56
CA ARG A 426 16.79 22.34 7.75
C ARG A 426 18.17 22.37 8.42
N GLU A 427 18.85 21.24 8.44
CA GLU A 427 20.23 21.17 8.93
C GLU A 427 21.23 21.81 7.95
N ASN A 428 20.90 21.78 6.65
CA ASN A 428 21.71 22.38 5.57
C ASN A 428 20.87 23.45 4.85
N PRO A 429 20.80 24.69 5.37
CA PRO A 429 19.89 25.71 4.86
C PRO A 429 20.33 26.35 3.54
N ASP A 430 21.56 26.14 3.08
CA ASP A 430 22.16 26.89 1.97
C ASP A 430 22.09 26.16 0.61
N ASP A 431 21.64 24.90 0.60
CA ASP A 431 21.64 24.05 -0.59
C ASP A 431 20.32 23.28 -0.76
N ILE A 432 20.16 22.51 -1.84
CA ILE A 432 19.14 21.48 -2.04
C ILE A 432 19.83 20.28 -2.68
N LEU A 433 19.61 19.08 -2.13
CA LEU A 433 20.17 17.84 -2.67
C LEU A 433 19.31 17.30 -3.81
N PHE A 434 19.91 17.05 -4.97
CA PHE A 434 19.30 16.33 -6.07
C PHE A 434 19.88 14.92 -6.14
N ILE A 435 19.02 13.92 -6.28
CA ILE A 435 19.38 12.53 -6.55
C ILE A 435 18.60 12.07 -7.79
N ASP A 436 19.28 11.56 -8.81
CA ASP A 436 18.67 10.91 -9.97
C ASP A 436 18.85 9.39 -9.87
N ALA A 437 17.82 8.71 -9.36
CA ALA A 437 17.78 7.25 -9.30
C ALA A 437 17.03 6.64 -10.50
N SER A 438 16.83 7.38 -11.60
CA SER A 438 16.00 6.94 -12.72
C SER A 438 16.53 5.68 -13.44
N GLU A 439 17.85 5.47 -13.45
CA GLU A 439 18.53 4.30 -14.03
C GLU A 439 18.86 3.19 -13.00
N HIS A 440 18.43 3.36 -11.75
CA HIS A 440 18.71 2.43 -10.64
C HIS A 440 17.51 1.52 -10.35
N TYR A 441 17.32 0.48 -11.15
CA TYR A 441 16.20 -0.46 -10.99
C TYR A 441 16.47 -1.83 -11.64
N GLU A 442 15.67 -2.81 -11.28
CA GLU A 442 15.49 -4.04 -12.03
C GLU A 442 14.21 -3.99 -12.87
N LYS A 443 14.30 -4.35 -14.15
CA LYS A 443 13.14 -4.43 -15.03
C LYS A 443 12.41 -5.76 -14.86
N VAL A 444 11.20 -5.71 -14.31
CA VAL A 444 10.33 -6.88 -14.11
C VAL A 444 9.10 -6.78 -15.01
N LYS A 445 9.16 -7.47 -16.16
CA LYS A 445 8.12 -7.43 -17.22
C LYS A 445 7.89 -6.01 -17.74
N THR A 446 6.80 -5.37 -17.32
CA THR A 446 6.35 -4.04 -17.73
C THR A 446 6.47 -3.01 -16.60
N GLN A 447 7.09 -3.39 -15.48
CA GLN A 447 7.28 -2.54 -14.31
C GLN A 447 8.76 -2.51 -13.95
N ASN A 448 9.21 -1.40 -13.41
CA ASN A 448 10.52 -1.25 -12.84
C ASN A 448 10.42 -1.37 -11.32
N VAL A 449 11.39 -2.01 -10.69
CA VAL A 449 11.40 -2.28 -9.24
C VAL A 449 12.75 -1.84 -8.68
N LEU A 450 12.75 -1.10 -7.57
CA LEU A 450 14.01 -0.77 -6.88
C LEU A 450 14.49 -2.03 -6.14
N ARG A 451 15.74 -2.41 -6.35
CA ARG A 451 16.37 -3.45 -5.53
C ARG A 451 16.72 -2.88 -4.16
N GLN A 452 17.01 -3.74 -3.20
CA GLN A 452 17.45 -3.28 -1.87
C GLN A 452 18.70 -2.39 -1.97
N GLU A 453 19.66 -2.73 -2.84
CA GLU A 453 20.85 -1.93 -3.09
C GLU A 453 20.53 -0.53 -3.67
N ASP A 454 19.48 -0.40 -4.49
CA ASP A 454 19.06 0.89 -5.03
C ASP A 454 18.44 1.76 -3.93
N ILE A 455 17.62 1.17 -3.06
CA ILE A 455 17.02 1.84 -1.89
C ILE A 455 18.12 2.31 -0.95
N ASP A 456 19.05 1.43 -0.59
CA ASP A 456 20.14 1.73 0.33
C ASP A 456 21.02 2.86 -0.22
N LYS A 457 21.32 2.85 -1.54
CA LYS A 457 22.08 3.93 -2.19
C LYS A 457 21.37 5.28 -2.10
N ILE A 458 20.06 5.34 -2.35
CA ILE A 458 19.28 6.59 -2.24
C ILE A 458 19.37 7.15 -0.81
N ILE A 459 19.19 6.28 0.19
CA ILE A 459 19.15 6.68 1.60
C ILE A 459 20.53 7.09 2.11
N GLU A 460 21.59 6.33 1.76
CA GLU A 460 22.97 6.68 2.10
C GLU A 460 23.34 8.04 1.49
N THR A 461 23.04 8.25 0.21
CA THR A 461 23.30 9.52 -0.48
C THR A 461 22.53 10.69 0.14
N TYR A 462 21.29 10.46 0.56
CA TYR A 462 20.50 11.46 1.28
C TYR A 462 21.11 11.84 2.64
N ILE A 463 21.49 10.84 3.44
CA ILE A 463 22.06 11.03 4.78
C ILE A 463 23.43 11.72 4.70
N GLU A 464 24.27 11.29 3.77
CA GLU A 464 25.63 11.81 3.64
C GLU A 464 25.72 13.09 2.81
N ARG A 465 24.68 13.42 2.03
CA ARG A 465 24.60 14.56 1.09
C ARG A 465 25.82 14.65 0.18
N LYS A 466 26.26 13.52 -0.36
CA LYS A 466 27.42 13.47 -1.27
C LYS A 466 27.00 13.80 -2.69
N THR A 467 27.81 14.61 -3.37
CA THR A 467 27.79 14.73 -4.83
C THR A 467 28.47 13.50 -5.43
N GLU A 468 27.78 12.81 -6.31
CA GLU A 468 28.26 11.64 -7.05
C GLU A 468 28.00 11.86 -8.54
N ASP A 469 29.03 11.62 -9.36
CA ASP A 469 28.95 11.80 -10.81
C ASP A 469 27.74 11.06 -11.40
N LYS A 470 26.96 11.76 -12.23
CA LYS A 470 25.72 11.26 -12.87
C LYS A 470 24.63 10.74 -11.94
N TYR A 471 24.73 10.93 -10.62
CA TYR A 471 23.77 10.38 -9.67
C TYR A 471 23.23 11.42 -8.69
N SER A 472 24.07 12.29 -8.13
CA SER A 472 23.63 13.28 -7.15
C SER A 472 24.42 14.57 -7.20
N TYR A 473 23.75 15.67 -6.86
CA TYR A 473 24.36 16.99 -6.84
C TYR A 473 23.76 17.86 -5.74
N VAL A 474 24.62 18.59 -5.03
CA VAL A 474 24.22 19.54 -3.98
C VAL A 474 24.21 20.95 -4.58
N ALA A 475 23.03 21.43 -4.97
CA ALA A 475 22.87 22.73 -5.61
C ALA A 475 22.69 23.83 -4.57
N ASN A 476 23.51 24.89 -4.64
CA ASN A 476 23.34 26.04 -3.75
C ASN A 476 22.08 26.83 -4.11
N LEU A 477 21.47 27.53 -3.14
CA LEU A 477 20.25 28.31 -3.40
C LEU A 477 20.41 29.40 -4.48
N SER A 478 21.62 29.94 -4.68
CA SER A 478 21.89 30.89 -5.77
C SER A 478 21.75 30.24 -7.15
N GLU A 479 22.20 28.99 -7.30
CA GLU A 479 22.08 28.22 -8.55
C GLU A 479 20.61 27.86 -8.83
N ILE A 480 19.84 27.58 -7.78
CA ILE A 480 18.39 27.38 -7.89
C ILE A 480 17.68 28.66 -8.37
N GLU A 481 18.08 29.83 -7.84
CA GLU A 481 17.54 31.13 -8.26
C GLU A 481 17.93 31.46 -9.72
N GLU A 482 19.18 31.21 -10.11
CA GLU A 482 19.64 31.37 -11.50
C GLU A 482 18.87 30.47 -12.50
N ASN A 483 18.38 29.33 -12.03
CA ASN A 483 17.52 28.42 -12.79
C ASN A 483 16.02 28.76 -12.70
N ASP A 484 15.65 29.97 -12.24
CA ASP A 484 14.25 30.42 -12.06
C ASP A 484 13.43 29.46 -11.19
N TYR A 485 14.06 28.88 -10.15
CA TYR A 485 13.46 27.88 -9.27
C TYR A 485 12.92 26.65 -10.03
N ASN A 486 13.47 26.35 -11.20
CA ASN A 486 13.15 25.14 -11.96
C ASN A 486 13.94 23.96 -11.39
N LEU A 487 13.26 22.99 -10.81
CA LEU A 487 13.86 21.82 -10.16
C LEU A 487 13.98 20.61 -11.09
N ASN A 488 13.90 20.80 -12.42
CA ASN A 488 14.05 19.69 -13.35
C ASN A 488 15.44 19.04 -13.16
N ILE A 489 15.45 17.78 -12.73
CA ILE A 489 16.66 17.06 -12.25
C ILE A 489 17.85 17.15 -13.23
N PRO A 490 17.66 17.00 -14.57
CA PRO A 490 18.77 17.12 -15.53
C PRO A 490 19.46 18.49 -15.60
N ARG A 491 18.95 19.51 -14.89
CA ARG A 491 19.65 20.81 -14.75
C ARG A 491 20.77 20.77 -13.71
N TYR A 492 20.73 19.80 -12.80
CA TYR A 492 21.59 19.71 -11.62
C TYR A 492 22.42 18.42 -11.63
N VAL A 493 21.82 17.32 -12.09
CA VAL A 493 22.52 16.05 -12.26
C VAL A 493 22.65 15.80 -13.76
N ASP A 494 23.87 15.92 -14.28
CA ASP A 494 24.16 15.60 -15.67
C ASP A 494 24.30 14.09 -15.81
N THR A 495 23.30 13.44 -16.41
CA THR A 495 23.31 12.00 -16.70
C THR A 495 23.76 11.70 -18.13
N PHE A 496 24.17 12.71 -18.90
CA PHE A 496 24.57 12.52 -20.29
C PHE A 496 25.82 11.63 -20.37
N GLU A 497 25.71 10.58 -21.20
CA GLU A 497 26.88 9.82 -21.63
C GLU A 497 27.32 10.35 -22.99
N GLU A 498 28.52 10.91 -23.08
CA GLU A 498 29.13 11.18 -24.39
C GLU A 498 29.26 9.85 -25.14
N GLU A 499 28.56 9.72 -26.27
CA GLU A 499 28.74 8.57 -27.16
C GLU A 499 30.22 8.48 -27.53
N GLU A 500 30.81 7.28 -27.44
CA GLU A 500 32.21 7.11 -27.83
C GLU A 500 32.38 7.61 -29.28
N PRO A 501 33.40 8.44 -29.54
CA PRO A 501 33.61 8.98 -30.87
C PRO A 501 33.81 7.82 -31.83
N VAL A 502 32.94 7.73 -32.83
CA VAL A 502 33.05 6.73 -33.88
C VAL A 502 34.41 6.88 -34.56
N ASP A 503 35.25 5.86 -34.47
CA ASP A 503 36.51 5.81 -35.20
C ASP A 503 36.20 5.64 -36.69
N ILE A 504 36.22 6.77 -37.39
CA ILE A 504 35.92 6.87 -38.82
C ILE A 504 36.88 5.99 -39.63
N ASP A 505 38.15 5.87 -39.23
CA ASP A 505 39.13 5.06 -39.95
C ASP A 505 38.82 3.57 -39.79
N THR A 506 38.41 3.14 -38.59
CA THR A 506 37.96 1.76 -38.34
C THR A 506 36.68 1.44 -39.13
N VAL A 507 35.67 2.31 -39.10
CA VAL A 507 34.43 2.13 -39.88
C VAL A 507 34.71 2.10 -41.39
N MET A 508 35.61 2.96 -41.88
CA MET A 508 36.01 2.96 -43.29
C MET A 508 36.77 1.69 -43.69
N ALA A 509 37.58 1.13 -42.79
CA ALA A 509 38.25 -0.16 -43.01
C ALA A 509 37.25 -1.32 -43.07
N GLU A 510 36.25 -1.32 -42.18
CA GLU A 510 35.15 -2.30 -42.20
C GLU A 510 34.34 -2.21 -43.49
N ILE A 511 33.96 -1.00 -43.93
CA ILE A 511 33.25 -0.80 -45.20
C ILE A 511 34.05 -1.37 -46.37
N LYS A 512 35.35 -1.08 -46.46
CA LYS A 512 36.21 -1.62 -47.53
C LYS A 512 36.32 -3.14 -47.48
N ASN A 513 36.39 -3.71 -46.28
CA ASN A 513 36.43 -5.16 -46.11
C ASN A 513 35.11 -5.80 -46.57
N LEU A 514 33.97 -5.23 -46.16
CA LEU A 514 32.65 -5.68 -46.59
C LEU A 514 32.45 -5.55 -48.11
N GLU A 515 32.94 -4.49 -48.75
CA GLU A 515 32.93 -4.35 -50.21
C GLU A 515 33.78 -5.43 -50.90
N THR A 516 34.94 -5.76 -50.32
CA THR A 516 35.81 -6.83 -50.83
C THR A 516 35.13 -8.19 -50.72
N GLN A 517 34.58 -8.50 -49.55
CA GLN A 517 33.82 -9.73 -49.31
C GLN A 517 32.60 -9.83 -50.24
N ARG A 518 31.89 -8.73 -50.47
CA ARG A 518 30.76 -8.71 -51.42
C ARG A 518 31.23 -9.02 -52.84
N ALA A 519 32.32 -8.42 -53.28
CA ALA A 519 32.88 -8.68 -54.61
C ALA A 519 33.36 -10.12 -54.78
N GLU A 520 33.97 -10.71 -53.75
CA GLU A 520 34.34 -12.13 -53.73
C GLU A 520 33.11 -13.04 -53.80
N LEU A 521 32.07 -12.73 -53.02
CA LEU A 521 30.81 -13.48 -53.04
C LEU A 521 30.09 -13.35 -54.39
N ASP A 522 30.07 -12.15 -54.98
CA ASP A 522 29.50 -11.92 -56.32
C ASP A 522 30.24 -12.75 -57.39
N MET A 523 31.57 -12.92 -57.26
CA MET A 523 32.36 -13.78 -58.15
C MET A 523 32.05 -15.27 -57.94
N GLU A 524 31.91 -15.72 -56.69
CA GLU A 524 31.54 -17.10 -56.37
C GLU A 524 30.14 -17.44 -56.91
N ILE A 525 29.17 -16.55 -56.69
CA ILE A 525 27.80 -16.71 -57.19
C ILE A 525 27.79 -16.71 -58.72
N ALA A 526 28.52 -15.81 -59.38
CA ALA A 526 28.63 -15.82 -60.85
C ALA A 526 29.19 -17.15 -61.37
N GLY A 527 30.15 -17.76 -60.66
CA GLY A 527 30.66 -19.10 -60.96
C GLY A 527 29.56 -20.18 -60.90
N TYR A 528 28.77 -20.20 -59.82
CA TYR A 528 27.64 -21.13 -59.69
C TYR A 528 26.57 -20.91 -60.77
N PHE A 529 26.27 -19.67 -61.12
CA PHE A 529 25.33 -19.36 -62.20
C PHE A 529 25.82 -19.89 -63.55
N GLN A 530 27.12 -19.76 -63.83
CA GLN A 530 27.73 -20.30 -65.04
C GLN A 530 27.67 -21.83 -65.10
N GLU A 531 27.91 -22.53 -63.98
CA GLU A 531 27.77 -23.99 -63.88
C GLU A 531 26.32 -24.46 -64.10
N LEU A 532 25.34 -23.65 -63.70
CA LEU A 532 23.91 -23.93 -63.85
C LEU A 532 23.33 -23.46 -65.20
N GLY A 533 24.11 -22.80 -66.05
CA GLY A 533 23.65 -22.25 -67.33
C GLY A 533 22.70 -21.06 -67.20
N LEU A 534 22.78 -20.33 -66.09
CA LEU A 534 21.96 -19.16 -65.78
C LEU A 534 22.82 -17.88 -65.89
N SER A 535 22.21 -16.72 -66.20
CA SER A 535 22.91 -15.44 -66.15
C SER A 535 22.73 -14.79 -64.78
N PHE A 536 23.84 -14.37 -64.17
CA PHE A 536 23.83 -13.61 -62.92
C PHE A 536 23.26 -12.21 -63.12
#